data_AF-A0A7R9U6H0-F1
#
_entry.id   AF-A0A7R9U6H0-F1
#
_cell.length_a   1.000
_cell.length_b   1.000
_cell.length_c   1.000
_cell.angle_alpha   90.00
_cell.angle_beta   90.00
_cell.angle_gamma   90.00
#
_symmetry.space_group_name_H-M   'P 1'
#
loop_
_entity.id
_entity.type
_entity.pdbx_description
1 polymer ?
#
loop_
_entity_poly.entity_id
_entity_poly.type
_entity_poly.pdbx_seq_one_letter_code
_entity_poly.pdbx_strand_id
1 'polypeptide(L)'
;MDNVRNLVGSPIAGVDPLELIDTRPICKGINDMITDERKGNPEWTNLPRKFNIAVSGSYDDFAHTHINDIGLVPVAHAETGEVGFNVIMGGYFSIKRAAMSVPLNLWIPPEQAVNLSKATLRIFRDE
;
A
#
# COMPACT_ATOMS: atom_id res chain seq x y z
N MET A 1 18.72 -3.43 -7.49
CA MET A 1 17.88 -2.23 -7.68
C MET A 1 16.79 -2.33 -6.65
N ASP A 2 17.01 -1.60 -5.57
CA ASP A 2 16.37 -1.80 -4.28
C ASP A 2 15.63 -0.52 -3.93
N ASN A 3 14.44 -0.45 -4.50
CA ASN A 3 13.56 0.70 -4.54
C ASN A 3 12.13 0.22 -4.29
N VAL A 4 11.25 1.16 -3.95
CA VAL A 4 9.80 0.94 -4.05
C VAL A 4 9.42 0.76 -5.52
N ARG A 5 8.51 -0.16 -5.79
CA ARG A 5 7.98 -0.46 -7.13
C ARG A 5 6.77 0.41 -7.42
N ASN A 6 6.22 0.24 -8.62
CA ASN A 6 5.01 0.92 -9.03
C ASN A 6 3.88 0.66 -8.02
N LEU A 7 3.13 1.70 -7.69
CA LEU A 7 1.94 1.60 -6.83
C LEU A 7 0.82 0.93 -7.63
N VAL A 8 0.22 -0.10 -7.04
CA VAL A 8 -0.92 -0.79 -7.65
C VAL A 8 -2.21 -0.32 -6.97
N GLY A 9 -3.14 0.20 -7.77
CA GLY A 9 -4.48 0.62 -7.34
C GLY A 9 -5.57 -0.21 -8.02
N SER A 10 -6.83 0.14 -7.76
CA SER A 10 -7.96 -0.43 -8.51
C SER A 10 -7.95 0.07 -9.97
N PRO A 11 -8.10 -0.80 -10.98
CA PRO A 11 -8.12 -0.40 -12.39
C PRO A 11 -9.39 0.36 -12.78
N ILE A 12 -10.45 0.28 -11.97
CA ILE A 12 -11.76 0.88 -12.22
C ILE A 12 -12.11 1.96 -11.17
N ALA A 13 -11.09 2.51 -10.51
CA ALA A 13 -11.24 3.53 -9.48
C ALA A 13 -11.90 4.81 -10.01
N GLY A 14 -12.89 5.34 -9.27
CA GLY A 14 -13.69 6.51 -9.63
C GLY A 14 -14.79 6.23 -10.65
N VAL A 15 -15.02 4.97 -11.02
CA VAL A 15 -15.99 4.56 -12.04
C VAL A 15 -16.90 3.44 -11.54
N ASP A 16 -16.36 2.52 -10.74
CA ASP A 16 -17.12 1.40 -10.19
C ASP A 16 -18.18 1.85 -9.18
N PRO A 17 -19.48 1.57 -9.39
CA PRO A 17 -20.53 1.92 -8.44
C PRO A 17 -20.44 1.15 -7.12
N LEU A 18 -19.62 0.08 -7.04
CA LEU A 18 -19.39 -0.72 -5.85
C LEU A 18 -18.06 -0.41 -5.16
N GLU A 19 -17.29 0.56 -5.65
CA GLU A 19 -16.05 0.93 -4.97
C GLU A 19 -16.34 1.48 -3.58
N LEU A 20 -15.54 1.06 -2.61
CA LEU A 20 -15.59 1.60 -1.25
C LEU A 20 -14.81 2.90 -1.17
N ILE A 21 -13.72 2.99 -1.94
CA ILE A 21 -12.81 4.13 -1.93
C ILE A 21 -12.07 4.27 -3.24
N ASP A 22 -12.01 5.50 -3.76
CA ASP A 22 -11.18 5.84 -4.92
C ASP A 22 -9.70 5.76 -4.54
N THR A 23 -8.97 4.82 -5.13
CA THR A 23 -7.56 4.57 -4.84
C THR A 23 -6.60 5.61 -5.45
N ARG A 24 -7.04 6.39 -6.45
CA ARG A 24 -6.15 7.27 -7.24
C ARG A 24 -5.46 8.33 -6.39
N PRO A 25 -6.15 9.07 -5.50
CA PRO A 25 -5.50 10.09 -4.66
C PRO A 25 -4.48 9.49 -3.70
N ILE A 26 -4.77 8.30 -3.16
CA ILE A 26 -3.92 7.59 -2.21
C ILE A 26 -2.65 7.11 -2.91
N CYS A 27 -2.78 6.40 -4.03
CA CYS A 27 -1.66 5.95 -4.84
C CYS A 27 -0.78 7.13 -5.28
N LYS A 28 -1.39 8.24 -5.69
CA LYS A 28 -0.65 9.46 -6.05
C LYS A 28 0.11 10.03 -4.86
N GLY A 29 -0.53 10.16 -3.69
CA GLY A 29 0.12 10.69 -2.48
C GLY A 29 1.32 9.85 -2.04
N ILE A 30 1.19 8.52 -2.06
CA ILE A 30 2.30 7.61 -1.74
C ILE A 30 3.41 7.73 -2.78
N ASN A 31 3.06 7.74 -4.07
CA ASN A 31 4.04 7.88 -5.16
C ASN A 31 4.80 9.22 -5.08
N ASP A 32 4.11 10.33 -4.82
CA ASP A 32 4.74 11.65 -4.71
C ASP A 32 5.65 11.73 -3.48
N MET A 33 5.26 11.10 -2.36
CA MET A 33 6.13 10.96 -1.18
C MET A 33 7.41 10.16 -1.49
N ILE A 34 7.28 9.05 -2.23
CA ILE A 34 8.42 8.21 -2.62
C ILE A 34 9.33 8.91 -3.62
N THR A 35 8.77 9.67 -4.56
CA THR A 35 9.54 10.22 -5.69
C THR A 35 9.94 11.68 -5.51
N ASP A 36 9.59 12.29 -4.37
CA ASP A 36 9.67 13.74 -4.16
C ASP A 36 9.05 14.51 -5.33
N GLU A 37 7.76 14.25 -5.58
CA GLU A 37 7.01 14.84 -6.70
C GLU A 37 7.74 14.67 -8.05
N ARG A 38 8.31 13.48 -8.28
CA ARG A 38 9.07 13.10 -9.49
C ARG A 38 10.46 13.74 -9.64
N LYS A 39 10.97 14.46 -8.64
CA LYS A 39 12.34 15.00 -8.64
C LYS A 39 13.40 13.92 -8.36
N GLY A 40 12.97 12.80 -7.78
CA GLY A 40 13.82 11.74 -7.27
C GLY A 40 14.13 11.97 -5.79
N ASN A 41 13.96 10.93 -4.97
CA ASN A 41 14.16 11.01 -3.54
C ASN A 41 15.22 10.00 -3.07
N PRO A 42 16.46 10.44 -2.76
CA PRO A 42 17.52 9.56 -2.27
C PRO A 42 17.18 8.82 -0.97
N GLU A 43 16.21 9.32 -0.19
CA GLU A 43 15.76 8.71 1.07
C GLU A 43 15.25 7.28 0.86
N TRP A 44 14.68 6.98 -0.32
CA TRP A 44 13.98 5.73 -0.64
C TRP A 44 14.64 4.90 -1.74
N THR A 45 15.87 5.25 -2.13
CA THR A 45 16.59 4.57 -3.23
C THR A 45 17.65 3.56 -2.77
N ASN A 46 17.83 3.40 -1.46
CA ASN A 46 18.78 2.46 -0.86
C ASN A 46 18.08 1.55 0.16
N LEU A 47 17.02 0.87 -0.29
CA LEU A 47 16.34 -0.13 0.55
C LEU A 47 17.15 -1.43 0.57
N PRO A 48 16.99 -2.32 1.57
CA PRO A 48 17.65 -3.63 1.55
C PRO A 48 17.20 -4.51 0.37
N ARG A 49 15.97 -4.30 -0.12
CA ARG A 49 15.42 -5.02 -1.27
C ARG A 49 14.29 -4.25 -1.96
N LYS A 50 13.79 -4.78 -3.09
CA LYS A 50 12.55 -4.30 -3.73
C LYS A 50 11.39 -4.28 -2.71
N PHE A 51 10.51 -3.29 -2.83
CA PHE A 51 9.34 -3.13 -1.95
C PHE A 51 8.09 -2.81 -2.79
N ASN A 52 6.99 -3.51 -2.60
CA ASN A 52 5.75 -3.38 -3.37
C ASN A 52 4.61 -2.92 -2.45
N ILE A 53 3.80 -1.98 -2.93
CA ILE A 53 2.69 -1.40 -2.17
C ILE A 53 1.45 -1.46 -3.04
N ALA A 54 0.37 -2.01 -2.49
CA ALA A 54 -0.93 -2.12 -3.15
C ALA A 54 -2.04 -1.47 -2.32
N VAL A 55 -2.93 -0.76 -3.01
CA VAL A 55 -4.11 -0.10 -2.45
C VAL A 55 -5.33 -0.66 -3.15
N SER A 56 -6.12 -1.48 -2.46
CA SER A 56 -7.39 -1.94 -3.01
C SER A 56 -8.48 -0.90 -2.81
N GLY A 57 -9.43 -0.81 -3.74
CA GLY A 57 -10.59 0.09 -3.69
C GLY A 57 -11.92 -0.61 -3.48
N SER A 58 -11.96 -1.94 -3.65
CA SER A 58 -13.17 -2.76 -3.54
C SER A 58 -12.89 -4.10 -2.87
N TYR A 59 -13.95 -4.85 -2.61
CA TYR A 59 -13.88 -6.21 -2.06
C TYR A 59 -13.26 -7.23 -3.02
N ASP A 60 -13.19 -6.94 -4.32
CA ASP A 60 -12.60 -7.83 -5.33
C ASP A 60 -11.07 -7.95 -5.23
N ASP A 61 -10.41 -6.99 -4.56
CA ASP A 61 -8.94 -6.95 -4.41
C ASP A 61 -8.17 -7.09 -5.73
N PHE A 62 -8.56 -6.36 -6.78
CA PHE A 62 -7.82 -6.32 -8.07
C PHE A 62 -6.34 -5.91 -7.92
N ALA A 63 -6.01 -5.19 -6.83
CA ALA A 63 -4.65 -4.78 -6.52
C ALA A 63 -3.77 -5.90 -5.96
N HIS A 64 -4.37 -7.05 -5.62
CA HIS A 64 -3.70 -8.22 -5.03
C HIS A 64 -2.90 -7.86 -3.77
N THR A 65 -3.57 -7.21 -2.81
CA THR A 65 -2.94 -6.76 -1.56
C THR A 65 -2.25 -7.89 -0.78
N HIS A 66 -2.73 -9.13 -0.91
CA HIS A 66 -2.21 -10.32 -0.23
C HIS A 66 -0.79 -10.77 -0.67
N ILE A 67 -0.24 -10.24 -1.77
CA ILE A 67 1.12 -10.55 -2.26
C ILE A 67 2.06 -9.34 -2.28
N ASN A 68 1.65 -8.22 -1.69
CA ASN A 68 2.46 -7.00 -1.60
C ASN A 68 3.07 -6.83 -0.21
N ASP A 69 4.20 -6.12 -0.13
CA ASP A 69 4.90 -5.85 1.13
C ASP A 69 4.02 -5.00 2.06
N ILE A 70 3.26 -4.06 1.50
CA ILE A 70 2.10 -3.40 2.15
C ILE A 70 0.86 -3.62 1.29
N GLY A 71 -0.20 -4.12 1.91
CA GLY A 71 -1.55 -4.15 1.36
C GLY A 71 -2.50 -3.30 2.18
N LEU A 72 -3.17 -2.35 1.53
CA LEU A 72 -4.26 -1.56 2.13
C LEU A 72 -5.60 -2.14 1.65
N VAL A 73 -6.30 -2.83 2.55
CA VAL A 73 -7.56 -3.53 2.25
C VAL A 73 -8.73 -2.66 2.71
N PRO A 74 -9.59 -2.18 1.80
CA PRO A 74 -10.64 -1.24 2.14
C PRO A 74 -11.71 -1.93 2.99
N VAL A 75 -12.05 -1.30 4.11
CA VAL A 75 -13.07 -1.80 5.03
C VAL A 75 -13.67 -0.65 5.85
N ALA A 76 -14.97 -0.74 6.12
CA ALA A 76 -15.61 0.16 7.08
C ALA A 76 -15.13 -0.16 8.50
N HIS A 77 -14.83 0.88 9.27
CA HIS A 77 -14.52 0.76 10.68
C HIS A 77 -15.72 0.16 11.42
N ALA A 78 -15.47 -0.83 12.29
CA ALA A 78 -16.53 -1.65 12.88
C ALA A 78 -17.51 -0.84 13.75
N GLU A 79 -17.04 0.23 14.39
CA GLU A 79 -17.85 1.05 15.30
C GLU A 79 -18.40 2.33 14.65
N THR A 80 -17.59 2.99 13.82
CA THR A 80 -17.93 4.31 13.25
C THR A 80 -18.53 4.21 11.86
N GLY A 81 -18.34 3.09 11.16
CA GLY A 81 -18.78 2.90 9.78
C GLY A 81 -17.95 3.67 8.74
N GLU A 82 -16.95 4.44 9.16
CA GLU A 82 -16.08 5.20 8.26
C GLU A 82 -15.21 4.26 7.44
N VAL A 83 -15.11 4.50 6.13
CA VAL A 83 -14.28 3.67 5.24
C VAL A 83 -12.80 4.03 5.44
N GLY A 84 -11.99 3.01 5.69
CA GLY A 84 -10.54 3.11 5.76
C GLY A 84 -9.90 1.80 5.32
N PHE A 85 -8.76 1.45 5.91
CA PHE A 85 -7.99 0.28 5.50
C PHE A 85 -7.58 -0.59 6.69
N ASN A 86 -7.86 -1.89 6.59
CA ASN A 86 -7.08 -2.88 7.33
C ASN A 86 -5.72 -3.04 6.64
N VAL A 87 -4.67 -3.10 7.45
CA VAL A 87 -3.30 -3.20 6.98
C VAL A 87 -2.84 -4.65 7.04
N ILE A 88 -2.35 -5.16 5.90
CA ILE A 88 -1.65 -6.44 5.80
C ILE A 88 -0.23 -6.20 5.29
N MET A 89 0.75 -6.98 5.76
CA MET A 89 2.17 -6.76 5.41
C MET A 89 2.96 -8.04 5.13
N GLY A 90 4.05 -7.89 4.38
CA GLY A 90 5.08 -8.91 4.18
C GLY A 90 4.75 -9.96 3.10
N GLY A 91 3.79 -9.68 2.22
CA GLY A 91 3.50 -10.55 1.08
C GLY A 91 4.60 -10.43 0.02
N TYR A 92 5.11 -11.56 -0.47
CA TYR A 92 6.12 -11.54 -1.52
C TYR A 92 6.27 -12.87 -2.27
N PHE A 93 6.77 -12.77 -3.51
CA PHE A 93 7.26 -13.91 -4.27
C PHE A 93 8.77 -13.81 -4.56
N SER A 94 9.42 -14.95 -4.40
CA SER A 94 10.80 -15.21 -4.81
C SER A 94 10.95 -16.66 -5.28
N ILE A 95 12.07 -16.97 -5.93
CA ILE A 95 12.39 -18.35 -6.35
C ILE A 95 12.44 -19.32 -5.16
N LYS A 96 12.93 -18.86 -4.00
CA LYS A 96 13.14 -19.69 -2.81
C LYS A 96 11.90 -19.83 -1.93
N ARG A 97 11.08 -18.77 -1.85
CA ARG A 97 9.93 -18.69 -0.95
C ARG A 97 8.85 -17.77 -1.51
N ALA A 98 7.62 -18.22 -1.34
CA ALA A 98 6.40 -17.46 -1.50
C ALA A 98 5.75 -17.32 -0.12
N ALA A 99 5.28 -16.13 0.22
CA ALA A 99 4.51 -15.90 1.43
C ALA A 99 3.38 -14.91 1.14
N MET A 100 2.19 -15.23 1.67
CA MET A 100 1.10 -14.26 1.73
C MET A 100 1.39 -13.24 2.83
N SER A 101 0.87 -12.03 2.66
CA SER A 101 0.91 -11.02 3.70
C SER A 101 0.07 -11.45 4.92
N VAL A 102 0.47 -10.94 6.08
CA VAL A 102 -0.18 -11.21 7.36
C VAL A 102 -0.86 -9.95 7.89
N PRO A 103 -1.99 -10.08 8.60
CA PRO A 103 -2.65 -8.92 9.18
C PRO A 103 -1.80 -8.27 10.26
N LEU A 104 -1.68 -6.95 10.19
CA LEU A 104 -1.01 -6.14 11.21
C LEU A 104 -1.91 -5.90 12.43
N ASN A 105 -3.18 -6.30 12.37
CA ASN A 105 -4.21 -5.99 13.36
C ASN A 105 -4.34 -4.47 13.58
N LEU A 106 -4.25 -3.72 12.49
CA LEU A 106 -4.34 -2.26 12.46
C LEU A 106 -5.36 -1.84 11.39
N TRP A 107 -6.27 -0.96 11.78
CA TRP A 107 -7.09 -0.17 10.88
C TRP A 107 -6.57 1.26 10.83
N ILE A 108 -6.53 1.86 9.64
CA ILE A 108 -6.18 3.27 9.46
C ILE A 108 -7.20 4.00 8.61
N PRO A 109 -7.46 5.29 8.88
CA PRO A 109 -8.24 6.10 7.97
C PRO A 109 -7.40 6.46 6.72
N PRO A 110 -8.02 6.78 5.57
CA PRO A 110 -7.33 6.93 4.29
C PRO A 110 -6.19 7.95 4.28
N GLU A 111 -6.33 9.05 5.02
CA GLU A 111 -5.33 10.11 5.13
C GLU A 111 -4.02 9.64 5.79
N GLN A 112 -4.04 8.53 6.54
CA GLN A 112 -2.84 7.98 7.17
C GLN A 112 -2.05 7.03 6.27
N ALA A 113 -2.56 6.68 5.07
CA ALA A 113 -1.91 5.73 4.17
C ALA A 113 -0.48 6.16 3.78
N VAL A 114 -0.26 7.45 3.55
CA VAL A 114 1.06 8.01 3.23
C VAL A 114 2.00 7.92 4.43
N ASN A 115 1.52 8.30 5.61
CA ASN A 115 2.32 8.29 6.85
C ASN A 115 2.72 6.87 7.24
N LEU A 116 1.79 5.91 7.17
CA LEU A 116 2.07 4.49 7.39
C LEU A 116 3.14 4.00 6.40
N SER A 117 2.95 4.25 5.10
CA SER A 117 3.90 3.82 4.07
C SER A 117 5.30 4.38 4.33
N LYS A 118 5.40 5.67 4.67
CA LYS A 118 6.68 6.33 5.00
C LYS A 118 7.34 5.70 6.23
N ALA A 119 6.57 5.47 7.30
CA ALA A 119 7.08 4.87 8.53
C ALA A 119 7.59 3.45 8.30
N THR A 120 6.83 2.62 7.56
CA THR A 120 7.22 1.25 7.24
C THR A 120 8.48 1.21 6.36
N LEU A 121 8.57 2.06 5.34
CA LEU A 121 9.76 2.15 4.49
C LEU A 121 11.00 2.56 5.27
N ARG A 122 10.87 3.48 6.23
CA ARG A 122 11.96 3.89 7.12
C ARG A 122 12.45 2.71 7.96
N ILE A 123 11.53 1.99 8.61
CA ILE A 123 11.88 0.81 9.42
C ILE A 123 12.57 -0.23 8.54
N PHE A 124 11.99 -0.55 7.37
CA PHE A 124 12.58 -1.50 6.43
C PHE A 124 13.96 -1.09 5.90
N ARG A 125 14.26 0.22 5.86
CA ARG A 125 15.57 0.73 5.46
C ARG A 125 16.61 0.62 6.59
N ASP A 126 16.19 0.91 7.82
CA ASP A 126 17.08 1.15 8.95
C ASP A 126 17.31 -0.09 9.82
N GLU A 127 16.41 -1.08 9.80
CA GLU A 127 16.41 -2.31 10.62
C GLU A 127 16.43 -3.59 9.76
#